data_AF-A0A2E7BS31-F1
#
_entry.id   AF-A0A2E7BS31-F1
#
_cell.length_a   1.000
_cell.length_b   1.000
_cell.length_c   1.000
_cell.angle_alpha   90.00
_cell.angle_beta   90.00
_cell.angle_gamma   90.00
#
_symmetry.space_group_name_H-M   'P 1'
#
loop_
_entity.id
_entity.type
_entity.pdbx_description
1 polymer ?
#
loop_
_entity_poly.entity_id
_entity_poly.type
_entity_poly.pdbx_seq_one_letter_code
_entity_poly.pdbx_strand_id
1 'polypeptide(L)'
;MTEPDTDFREAIFALILLVSERLLAGQTPSQVRAELLADDVAPEIIDKVFDEVRPNLVQAFEKRSASLRGWSLLGGFSGLILWFLGQSESVPGWLAGMGLAGVGLAVVLFLRGTRDHQQAIRLNSLDWSD
;
A
#
# COMPACT_ATOMS: atom_id res chain seq x y z
N MET A 1 8.37 -20.78 -26.79
CA MET A 1 8.23 -19.35 -26.46
C MET A 1 9.05 -18.60 -27.50
N THR A 2 8.39 -17.83 -28.35
CA THR A 2 9.01 -17.04 -29.42
C THR A 2 9.28 -15.62 -28.92
N GLU A 3 10.42 -15.01 -29.28
CA GLU A 3 10.80 -13.62 -28.93
C GLU A 3 9.66 -12.58 -28.92
N PRO A 4 8.74 -12.52 -29.91
CA PRO A 4 7.63 -11.56 -29.89
C PRO A 4 6.65 -11.68 -28.71
N ASP A 5 6.52 -12.86 -28.08
CA ASP A 5 5.66 -13.01 -26.89
C ASP A 5 6.30 -12.38 -25.64
N THR A 6 7.63 -12.27 -25.62
CA THR A 6 8.37 -11.66 -24.50
C THR A 6 8.30 -10.14 -24.60
N ASP A 7 8.54 -9.57 -25.78
CA ASP A 7 8.52 -8.11 -26.00
C ASP A 7 7.13 -7.51 -25.73
N PHE A 8 6.07 -8.19 -26.20
CA PHE A 8 4.70 -7.77 -25.91
C PHE A 8 4.40 -7.83 -24.41
N ARG A 9 4.84 -8.88 -23.73
CA ARG A 9 4.62 -9.04 -22.29
C ARG A 9 5.38 -7.97 -21.49
N GLU A 10 6.61 -7.65 -21.88
CA GLU A 10 7.39 -6.56 -21.28
C GLU A 10 6.72 -5.19 -21.48
N ALA A 11 6.19 -4.91 -22.67
CA ALA A 11 5.46 -3.68 -22.95
C ALA A 11 4.20 -3.55 -22.06
N ILE A 12 3.44 -4.63 -21.87
CA ILE A 12 2.28 -4.63 -20.96
C ILE A 12 2.71 -4.44 -19.51
N PHE A 13 3.80 -5.07 -19.06
CA PHE A 13 4.33 -4.84 -17.71
C PHE A 13 4.77 -3.39 -17.49
N ALA A 14 5.45 -2.79 -18.48
CA ALA A 14 5.84 -1.38 -18.43
C ALA A 14 4.60 -0.47 -18.33
N LEU A 15 3.54 -0.79 -19.07
CA LEU A 15 2.29 -0.05 -19.04
C LEU A 15 1.56 -0.18 -17.69
N ILE A 16 1.49 -1.38 -17.11
CA ILE A 16 0.95 -1.63 -15.76
C ILE A 16 1.72 -0.82 -14.73
N LEU A 17 3.06 -0.80 -14.82
CA LEU A 17 3.91 -0.06 -13.90
C LEU A 17 3.66 1.45 -14.03
N LEU A 18 3.62 1.97 -15.25
CA LEU A 18 3.35 3.38 -15.53
C LEU A 18 2.00 3.81 -14.95
N VAL A 19 0.93 3.08 -15.27
CA VAL A 19 -0.43 3.36 -14.76
C VAL A 19 -0.44 3.34 -13.23
N SER A 20 0.20 2.33 -12.63
CA SER A 20 0.30 2.22 -11.18
C SER A 20 1.02 3.43 -10.57
N GLU A 21 2.16 3.83 -11.12
CA GLU A 21 2.94 4.98 -10.64
C GLU A 21 2.13 6.28 -10.70
N ARG A 22 1.41 6.52 -11.81
CA ARG A 22 0.60 7.74 -11.97
C ARG A 22 -0.57 7.79 -10.99
N LEU A 23 -1.27 6.68 -10.79
CA LEU A 23 -2.35 6.58 -9.80
C LEU A 23 -1.82 6.75 -8.36
N LEU A 24 -0.62 6.23 -8.07
CA LEU A 24 0.06 6.43 -6.79
C LEU A 24 0.48 7.88 -6.56
N ALA A 25 0.89 8.58 -7.62
CA ALA A 25 1.18 10.02 -7.60
C ALA A 25 -0.06 10.90 -7.39
N GLY A 26 -1.27 10.31 -7.45
CA GLY A 26 -2.53 10.99 -7.15
C GLY A 26 -3.31 11.44 -8.38
N GLN A 27 -2.91 11.02 -9.59
CA GLN A 27 -3.70 11.24 -10.79
C GLN A 27 -4.98 10.40 -10.78
N THR A 28 -6.03 10.90 -11.44
CA THR A 28 -7.29 10.15 -11.60
C THR A 28 -7.19 9.16 -12.77
N PRO A 29 -7.99 8.07 -12.78
CA PRO A 29 -8.00 7.11 -13.88
C PRO A 29 -8.28 7.79 -15.23
N SER A 30 -9.20 8.76 -15.27
CA SER A 30 -9.49 9.56 -16.46
C SER A 30 -8.30 10.39 -16.98
N GLN A 31 -7.48 10.95 -16.09
CA GLN A 31 -6.26 11.67 -16.47
C GLN A 31 -5.23 10.73 -17.08
N VAL A 32 -5.00 9.58 -16.44
CA VAL A 32 -4.06 8.57 -16.93
C VAL A 32 -4.55 8.00 -18.27
N ARG A 33 -5.84 7.73 -18.41
CA ARG A 33 -6.44 7.26 -19.67
C ARG A 33 -6.24 8.28 -20.80
N ALA A 34 -6.47 9.57 -20.55
CA ALA A 34 -6.22 10.62 -21.53
C ALA A 34 -4.74 10.72 -21.95
N GLU A 35 -3.80 10.54 -21.01
CA GLU A 35 -2.36 10.50 -21.30
C GLU A 35 -2.01 9.29 -22.18
N LEU A 36 -2.51 8.10 -21.84
CA LEU A 36 -2.26 6.89 -22.64
C LEU A 36 -2.85 6.95 -24.05
N LEU A 37 -4.03 7.55 -24.20
CA LEU A 37 -4.63 7.78 -25.51
C LEU A 37 -3.82 8.78 -26.35
N ALA A 38 -3.19 9.77 -25.71
CA ALA A 38 -2.29 10.72 -26.40
C ALA A 38 -0.98 10.06 -26.85
N ASP A 39 -0.56 8.98 -26.19
CA ASP A 39 0.60 8.16 -26.53
C ASP A 39 0.25 6.99 -27.50
N ASP A 40 -0.88 7.08 -28.21
CA ASP A 40 -1.35 6.10 -29.19
C ASP A 40 -1.57 4.67 -28.64
N VAL A 41 -1.83 4.52 -27.33
CA VAL A 41 -2.19 3.23 -26.74
C VAL A 41 -3.63 2.87 -27.09
N ALA A 42 -3.83 1.66 -27.60
CA ALA A 42 -5.16 1.17 -27.99
C ALA A 42 -6.12 1.13 -26.78
N PRO A 43 -7.37 1.64 -26.89
CA PRO A 43 -8.34 1.65 -25.80
C PRO A 43 -8.56 0.29 -25.13
N GLU A 44 -8.58 -0.80 -25.91
CA GLU A 44 -8.80 -2.15 -25.41
C GLU A 44 -7.64 -2.64 -24.53
N ILE A 45 -6.43 -2.15 -24.77
CA ILE A 45 -5.25 -2.45 -23.93
C ILE A 45 -5.34 -1.65 -22.63
N ILE A 46 -5.76 -0.38 -22.70
CA ILE A 46 -5.96 0.46 -21.53
C ILE A 46 -6.99 -0.17 -20.59
N ASP A 47 -8.13 -0.62 -21.12
CA ASP A 47 -9.20 -1.25 -20.34
C ASP A 47 -8.70 -2.49 -19.61
N LYS A 48 -8.01 -3.38 -20.31
CA LYS A 48 -7.40 -4.57 -19.70
C LYS A 48 -6.37 -4.21 -18.64
N VAL A 49 -5.54 -3.19 -18.86
CA VAL A 49 -4.56 -2.77 -17.86
C VAL A 49 -5.28 -2.21 -16.63
N PHE A 50 -6.35 -1.43 -16.80
CA PHE A 50 -7.09 -0.84 -15.68
C PHE A 50 -7.86 -1.89 -14.89
N ASP A 51 -8.48 -2.86 -15.58
CA ASP A 51 -9.15 -4.02 -14.97
C ASP A 51 -8.19 -4.85 -14.11
N GLU A 52 -6.93 -4.97 -14.54
CA GLU A 52 -5.91 -5.70 -13.79
C GLU A 52 -5.32 -4.84 -12.67
N VAL A 53 -5.05 -3.56 -12.92
CA VAL A 53 -4.37 -2.66 -11.98
C VAL A 53 -5.27 -2.33 -10.78
N ARG A 54 -6.56 -2.05 -11.01
CA ARG A 54 -7.50 -1.64 -9.96
C ARG A 54 -7.56 -2.62 -8.79
N PRO A 55 -7.97 -3.89 -8.96
CA PRO A 55 -8.09 -4.83 -7.85
C PRO A 55 -6.73 -5.14 -7.21
N ASN A 56 -5.66 -5.21 -8.01
CA ASN A 56 -4.33 -5.54 -7.51
C ASN A 56 -3.73 -4.42 -6.64
N LEU A 57 -3.89 -3.15 -7.03
CA LEU A 57 -3.44 -2.03 -6.21
C LEU A 57 -4.24 -1.92 -4.91
N VAL A 58 -5.57 -2.01 -5.00
CA VAL A 58 -6.44 -1.96 -3.81
C VAL A 58 -6.07 -3.08 -2.84
N GLN A 59 -5.96 -4.33 -3.32
CA GLN A 59 -5.59 -5.47 -2.49
C GLN A 59 -4.19 -5.32 -1.89
N ALA A 60 -3.22 -4.79 -2.64
CA ALA A 60 -1.87 -4.56 -2.13
C ALA A 60 -1.86 -3.57 -0.95
N PHE A 61 -2.61 -2.47 -1.05
CA PHE A 61 -2.75 -1.49 0.03
C PHE A 61 -3.52 -2.04 1.23
N GLU A 62 -4.60 -2.77 1.00
CA GLU A 62 -5.37 -3.41 2.08
C GLU A 62 -4.52 -4.43 2.83
N LYS A 63 -3.78 -5.28 2.11
CA LYS A 63 -2.89 -6.26 2.71
C LYS A 63 -1.77 -5.60 3.52
N ARG A 64 -1.15 -4.55 2.97
CA ARG A 64 -0.10 -3.79 3.67
C ARG A 64 -0.66 -3.10 4.92
N SER A 65 -1.82 -2.47 4.81
CA SER A 65 -2.53 -1.84 5.92
C SER A 65 -2.83 -2.84 7.05
N ALA A 66 -3.44 -3.99 6.69
CA ALA A 66 -3.78 -5.03 7.65
C ALA A 66 -2.54 -5.58 8.35
N SER A 67 -1.45 -5.80 7.60
CA SER A 67 -0.18 -6.24 8.17
C SER A 67 0.38 -5.21 9.15
N LEU A 68 0.46 -3.93 8.77
CA LEU A 68 0.99 -2.87 9.62
C LEU A 68 0.16 -2.67 10.89
N ARG A 69 -1.18 -2.75 10.78
CA ARG A 69 -2.08 -2.69 11.94
C ARG A 69 -1.93 -3.92 12.84
N GLY A 70 -1.72 -5.11 12.27
CA GLY A 70 -1.42 -6.32 13.04
C GLY A 70 -0.11 -6.22 13.83
N TRP A 71 0.98 -5.77 13.18
CA TRP A 71 2.26 -5.50 13.85
C TRP A 71 2.16 -4.39 14.88
N SER A 72 1.36 -3.36 14.61
CA SER A 72 1.08 -2.30 15.57
C SER A 72 0.41 -2.84 16.84
N LEU A 73 -0.62 -3.68 16.72
CA LEU A 73 -1.30 -4.27 17.88
C LEU A 73 -0.34 -5.13 18.71
N LEU A 74 0.47 -5.96 18.06
CA LEU A 74 1.49 -6.79 18.73
C LEU A 74 2.55 -5.93 19.43
N GLY A 75 3.09 -4.92 18.74
CA GLY A 75 4.09 -3.99 19.29
C GLY A 75 3.54 -3.13 20.42
N GLY A 76 2.28 -2.70 20.31
CA GLY A 76 1.61 -1.87 21.31
C GLY A 76 1.33 -2.66 22.58
N PHE A 77 0.80 -3.88 22.44
CA PHE A 77 0.51 -4.75 23.59
C PHE A 77 1.79 -5.19 24.30
N SER A 78 2.79 -5.65 23.55
CA SER A 78 4.10 -6.02 24.12
C SER A 78 4.81 -4.84 24.77
N GLY A 79 4.79 -3.67 24.14
CA GLY A 79 5.36 -2.44 24.69
C GLY A 79 4.66 -2.00 25.99
N LEU A 80 3.33 -2.09 26.04
CA LEU A 80 2.56 -1.78 27.24
C LEU A 80 2.90 -2.73 28.40
N ILE A 81 2.98 -4.04 28.13
CA ILE A 81 3.37 -5.04 29.14
C ILE A 81 4.77 -4.73 29.69
N LEU A 82 5.74 -4.50 28.81
CA LEU A 82 7.11 -4.18 29.22
C LEU A 82 7.19 -2.88 30.03
N TRP A 83 6.38 -1.89 29.67
CA TRP A 83 6.26 -0.65 30.43
C TRP A 83 5.75 -0.89 31.84
N PHE A 84 4.67 -1.66 31.99
CA PHE A 84 4.11 -2.02 33.30
C PHE A 84 5.07 -2.86 34.14
N LEU A 85 5.71 -3.88 33.56
CA LEU A 85 6.69 -4.71 34.25
C LEU A 85 7.88 -3.86 34.73
N GLY A 86 8.33 -2.91 33.92
CA GLY A 86 9.41 -1.99 34.27
C GLY A 86 9.07 -0.96 35.35
N GLN A 87 7.80 -0.85 35.79
CA GLN A 87 7.43 -0.08 36.99
C GLN A 87 7.65 -0.86 38.29
N SER A 88 7.90 -2.18 38.21
CA SER A 88 8.16 -2.99 39.40
C SER A 88 9.57 -2.77 39.94
N GLU A 89 9.71 -2.64 41.26
CA GLU A 89 11.01 -2.52 41.94
C GLU A 89 11.95 -3.71 41.68
N SER A 90 11.39 -4.86 41.29
CA SER A 90 12.15 -6.08 40.98
C SER A 90 12.68 -6.16 39.54
N VAL A 91 12.34 -5.18 38.69
CA VAL A 91 12.60 -5.22 37.25
C VAL A 91 13.48 -4.04 36.83
N PRO A 92 14.50 -4.25 35.98
CA PRO A 92 15.34 -3.16 35.50
C PRO A 92 14.55 -2.06 34.76
N GLY A 93 14.75 -0.80 35.15
CA GLY A 93 14.03 0.35 34.57
C GLY A 93 14.24 0.57 33.06
N TRP A 94 15.29 -0.01 32.45
CA TRP A 94 15.47 0.04 30.99
C TRP A 94 14.36 -0.71 30.23
N LEU A 95 13.70 -1.68 30.86
CA LEU A 95 12.55 -2.38 30.28
C LEU A 95 11.34 -1.45 30.12
N ALA A 96 11.14 -0.50 31.06
CA ALA A 96 10.11 0.52 30.92
C ALA A 96 10.38 1.42 29.71
N GLY A 97 11.65 1.79 29.49
CA GLY A 97 12.08 2.57 28.33
C GLY A 97 11.86 1.83 27.01
N MET A 98 12.20 0.53 26.96
CA MET A 98 11.90 -0.32 25.79
C MET A 98 10.39 -0.48 25.56
N GLY A 99 9.61 -0.55 26.63
CA GLY A 99 8.15 -0.58 26.56
C GLY A 99 7.57 0.66 25.88
N LEU A 100 8.02 1.86 26.30
CA LEU A 100 7.63 3.12 25.67
C LEU A 100 8.07 3.21 24.21
N ALA A 101 9.29 2.75 23.88
CA ALA A 101 9.76 2.70 22.50
C ALA A 101 8.91 1.76 21.63
N GLY A 102 8.50 0.60 22.17
CA GLY A 102 7.61 -0.35 21.51
C GLY A 102 6.22 0.24 21.24
N VAL A 103 5.64 0.93 22.23
CA VAL A 103 4.37 1.66 22.07
C VAL A 103 4.51 2.78 21.02
N GLY A 104 5.62 3.53 21.05
CA GLY A 104 5.90 4.57 20.06
C GLY A 104 5.97 4.02 18.63
N LEU A 105 6.69 2.91 18.42
CA LEU A 105 6.76 2.23 17.13
C LEU A 105 5.37 1.72 16.70
N ALA A 106 4.59 1.17 17.63
CA ALA A 106 3.22 0.71 17.36
C ALA A 106 2.33 1.83 16.84
N VAL A 107 2.39 3.03 17.43
CA VAL A 107 1.64 4.21 16.95
C VAL A 107 2.05 4.58 15.53
N VAL A 108 3.36 4.60 15.23
CA VAL A 108 3.85 4.90 13.88
C VAL A 108 3.33 3.88 12.85
N LEU A 109 3.38 2.58 13.18
CA LEU A 109 2.85 1.52 12.31
C LEU A 109 1.33 1.65 12.12
N PHE A 110 0.59 2.01 13.17
CA PHE A 110 -0.86 2.23 13.10
C PHE A 110 -1.23 3.39 12.16
N LEU A 111 -0.54 4.53 12.31
CA LEU A 111 -0.76 5.71 11.47
C LEU A 111 -0.41 5.40 10.01
N ARG A 112 0.70 4.70 9.78
CA ARG A 112 1.09 4.26 8.43
C ARG A 112 0.06 3.31 7.82
N GLY A 113 -0.39 2.29 8.57
CA GLY A 113 -1.43 1.38 8.11
C GLY A 113 -2.75 2.10 7.83
N THR A 114 -3.09 3.13 8.59
CA THR A 114 -4.30 3.93 8.35
C THR A 114 -4.19 4.77 7.08
N ARG A 115 -3.02 5.33 6.77
CA ARG A 115 -2.80 6.00 5.47
C ARG A 115 -2.93 5.04 4.29
N ASP A 116 -2.35 3.85 4.40
CA ASP A 116 -2.47 2.82 3.36
C ASP A 116 -3.94 2.39 3.15
N HIS A 117 -4.72 2.29 4.23
CA HIS A 117 -6.16 2.04 4.13
C HIS A 117 -6.94 3.18 3.46
N GLN A 118 -6.62 4.43 3.79
CA GLN A 118 -7.23 5.60 3.13
C GLN A 118 -6.89 5.65 1.64
N GLN A 119 -5.68 5.24 1.25
CA GLN A 119 -5.30 5.11 -0.16
C GLN A 119 -6.11 4.01 -0.87
N ALA A 120 -6.31 2.86 -0.24
CA ALA A 120 -7.18 1.81 -0.80
C ALA A 120 -8.62 2.30 -1.00
N ILE A 121 -9.20 2.98 0.00
CA ILE A 121 -10.55 3.56 -0.10
C ILE A 121 -10.60 4.58 -1.24
N ARG A 122 -9.62 5.50 -1.31
CA ARG A 122 -9.53 6.50 -2.37
C ARG A 122 -9.54 5.83 -3.74
N LEU A 123 -8.63 4.87 -3.97
CA LEU A 123 -8.52 4.15 -5.24
C LEU A 123 -9.84 3.45 -5.62
N ASN A 124 -10.52 2.84 -4.65
CA ASN A 124 -11.80 2.16 -4.92
C ASN A 124 -12.95 3.14 -5.20
N SER A 125 -12.89 4.37 -4.68
CA SER A 125 -13.89 5.42 -4.89
C SER A 125 -13.71 6.23 -6.17
N LEU A 126 -12.57 6.08 -6.87
CA LEU A 126 -12.35 6.77 -8.15
C LEU A 126 -13.32 6.24 -9.21
N ASP A 127 -13.66 7.10 -10.17
CA ASP A 127 -14.39 6.67 -11.36
C ASP A 127 -13.42 6.00 -12.33
N TRP A 128 -13.68 4.73 -12.64
CA TRP A 128 -12.87 3.90 -13.54
C TRP A 128 -13.59 3.63 -14.87
N SER A 129 -14.82 4.14 -15.03
CA SER A 129 -15.73 3.77 -16.12
C SER A 129 -15.61 4.67 -17.36
N ASP A 130 -14.93 5.81 -17.23
CA ASP A 130 -14.90 6.90 -18.21
C ASP A 130 -13.75 6.82 -19.21
#